data_AF-A0A2V8II14-F1
#
_entry.id   AF-A0A2V8II14-F1
#
_cell.length_a   1.000
_cell.length_b   1.000
_cell.length_c   1.000
_cell.angle_alpha   90.00
_cell.angle_beta   90.00
_cell.angle_gamma   90.00
#
_symmetry.space_group_name_H-M   'P 1'
#
loop_
_entity.id
_entity.type
_entity.pdbx_description
1 polymer ?
#
loop_
_entity_poly.entity_id
_entity_poly.type
_entity_poly.pdbx_seq_one_letter_code
_entity_poly.pdbx_strand_id
1 'polypeptide(L)'
;MKDHFTLEQKVGQLFVLGFQGYELDRETRMLLETIQPGGFLLFQRNIENFDQIYNLTSRLRDMAGTPGLLAIDHEGGRVDRLKQLFAPIPSMAELAEAGMASLRLGARIIAAELEATGFNVDFAPVVDLRLPHSIITDRCLASSPLEVARLASAFIEELSKRGVVTCAKHFPGLGGAVSDPHFSLPRIERTKRQIQYEDAIPFVRLFDQIGMIMICHAH
;
A
#
# COMPACT_ATOMS: atom_id res chain seq x y z
N MET A 1 -25.36 -9.50 -1.14
CA MET A 1 -25.41 -8.70 0.11
C MET A 1 -25.41 -7.19 -0.13
N LYS A 2 -24.72 -6.64 -1.14
CA LYS A 2 -24.65 -5.17 -1.39
C LYS A 2 -25.84 -4.57 -2.17
N ASP A 3 -26.74 -5.39 -2.70
CA ASP A 3 -27.93 -4.92 -3.45
C ASP A 3 -29.00 -4.23 -2.58
N HIS A 4 -28.85 -4.26 -1.26
CA HIS A 4 -29.79 -3.69 -0.29
C HIS A 4 -29.27 -2.43 0.44
N PHE A 5 -28.11 -1.89 0.07
CA PHE A 5 -27.60 -0.67 0.68
C PHE A 5 -28.39 0.57 0.23
N THR A 6 -28.66 1.48 1.17
CA THR A 6 -29.12 2.84 0.83
C THR A 6 -28.03 3.60 0.06
N LEU A 7 -28.36 4.76 -0.51
CA LEU A 7 -27.36 5.57 -1.20
C LEU A 7 -26.24 6.01 -0.25
N GLU A 8 -26.58 6.41 0.97
CA GLU A 8 -25.64 6.83 2.01
C GLU A 8 -24.67 5.70 2.34
N GLN A 9 -25.18 4.48 2.51
CA GLN A 9 -24.36 3.29 2.76
C GLN A 9 -23.45 2.97 1.57
N LYS A 10 -23.94 3.10 0.33
CA LYS A 10 -23.11 2.92 -0.88
C LYS A 10 -22.00 3.96 -0.96
N VAL A 11 -22.27 5.21 -0.58
CA VAL A 11 -21.27 6.28 -0.51
C VAL A 11 -20.25 5.99 0.59
N GLY A 12 -20.70 5.52 1.76
CA GLY A 12 -19.84 5.03 2.84
C GLY A 12 -18.79 4.04 2.34
N GLN A 13 -19.21 3.08 1.53
CA GLN A 13 -18.33 2.05 0.96
C GLN A 13 -17.24 2.57 0.00
N LEU A 14 -17.29 3.85 -0.41
CA LEU A 14 -16.24 4.49 -1.22
C LEU A 14 -15.08 5.03 -0.37
N PHE A 15 -15.24 5.06 0.96
CA PHE A 15 -14.23 5.57 1.88
C PHE A 15 -13.37 4.45 2.48
N VAL A 16 -12.06 4.72 2.54
CA VAL A 16 -11.08 4.01 3.37
C VAL A 16 -10.59 5.01 4.42
N LEU A 17 -10.88 4.77 5.70
CA LEU A 17 -10.67 5.75 6.76
C LEU A 17 -9.58 5.30 7.75
N GLY A 18 -8.79 6.24 8.22
CA GLY A 18 -7.89 6.04 9.36
C GLY A 18 -8.41 6.72 10.62
N PHE A 19 -7.80 6.41 11.77
CA PHE A 19 -8.09 7.05 13.05
C PHE A 19 -6.82 7.18 13.91
N GLN A 20 -6.95 7.76 15.10
CA GLN A 20 -5.88 7.99 16.06
C GLN A 20 -5.93 6.98 17.20
N GLY A 21 -4.76 6.61 17.74
CA GLY A 21 -4.65 5.72 18.90
C GLY A 21 -4.76 4.24 18.56
N TYR A 22 -4.59 3.43 19.61
CA TYR A 22 -4.54 1.96 19.55
C TYR A 22 -5.92 1.30 19.67
N GLU A 23 -6.95 2.09 20.00
CA GLU A 23 -8.33 1.63 20.14
C GLU A 23 -9.30 2.67 19.60
N LEU A 24 -10.51 2.23 19.27
CA LEU A 24 -11.60 3.13 18.92
C LEU A 24 -12.18 3.76 20.19
N ASP A 25 -11.96 5.06 20.36
CA ASP A 25 -12.74 5.83 21.33
C ASP A 25 -14.23 5.86 20.94
N ARG A 26 -15.06 6.33 21.88
CA ARG A 26 -16.52 6.36 21.70
C ARG A 26 -16.93 7.22 20.50
N GLU A 27 -16.31 8.37 20.32
CA GLU A 27 -16.67 9.33 19.26
C GLU A 27 -16.32 8.78 17.87
N THR A 28 -15.11 8.24 17.73
CA THR A 28 -14.62 7.59 16.52
C THR A 28 -15.52 6.40 16.18
N ARG A 29 -15.85 5.56 17.16
CA ARG A 29 -16.77 4.42 16.93
C ARG A 29 -18.13 4.89 16.38
N MET A 30 -18.76 5.86 17.02
CA MET A 30 -20.07 6.38 16.57
C MET A 30 -19.99 6.95 15.14
N LEU A 31 -18.90 7.65 14.81
CA LEU A 31 -18.68 8.18 13.48
C LEU A 31 -18.53 7.07 12.43
N LEU A 32 -17.75 6.03 12.74
CA LEU A 32 -17.53 4.90 11.85
C LEU A 32 -18.80 4.05 11.65
N GLU A 33 -19.59 3.86 12.69
CA GLU A 33 -20.90 3.19 12.62
C GLU A 33 -21.92 3.98 11.77
N THR A 34 -21.79 5.31 11.76
CA THR A 34 -22.61 6.20 10.92
C THR A 34 -22.16 6.18 9.46
N ILE A 35 -20.84 6.29 9.20
CA ILE A 35 -20.31 6.35 7.83
C ILE A 35 -20.36 4.98 7.14
N GLN A 36 -20.12 3.89 7.89
CA GLN A 36 -20.00 2.53 7.37
C GLN A 36 -18.98 2.43 6.22
N PRO A 37 -17.69 2.79 6.47
CA PRO A 37 -16.68 2.83 5.42
C PRO A 37 -16.45 1.45 4.80
N GLY A 38 -16.01 1.44 3.54
CA GLY A 38 -15.65 0.21 2.82
C GLY A 38 -14.35 -0.41 3.35
N GLY A 39 -13.57 0.36 4.10
CA GLY A 39 -12.37 -0.11 4.75
C GLY A 39 -11.70 0.87 5.70
N PHE A 40 -10.59 0.40 6.24
CA PHE A 40 -9.75 1.11 7.18
C PHE A 40 -8.30 1.12 6.71
N LEU A 41 -7.59 2.23 6.96
CA LEU A 41 -6.15 2.35 6.76
C LEU A 41 -5.48 2.61 8.10
N LEU A 42 -4.63 1.68 8.52
CA LEU A 42 -3.88 1.80 9.77
C LEU A 42 -2.43 2.23 9.52
N PHE A 43 -1.90 2.96 10.49
CA PHE A 43 -0.53 3.45 10.51
C PHE A 43 0.17 3.01 11.79
N GLN A 44 1.46 3.32 11.91
CA GLN A 44 2.25 2.99 13.10
C GLN A 44 1.64 3.53 14.41
N ARG A 45 0.94 4.67 14.36
CA ARG A 45 0.18 5.23 15.50
C ARG A 45 -0.99 4.38 16.00
N ASN A 46 -1.35 3.32 15.26
CA ASN A 46 -2.42 2.37 15.61
C ASN A 46 -1.88 1.02 16.08
N ILE A 47 -0.55 0.87 16.16
CA ILE A 47 0.12 -0.40 16.47
C ILE A 47 0.92 -0.22 17.77
N GLU A 48 0.55 -0.97 18.80
CA GLU A 48 1.24 -1.01 20.09
C GLU A 48 2.00 -2.33 20.28
N ASN A 49 1.29 -3.45 20.14
CA ASN A 49 1.83 -4.81 20.26
C ASN A 49 0.97 -5.78 19.42
N PHE A 50 1.40 -7.04 19.32
CA PHE A 50 0.75 -8.03 18.46
C PHE A 50 -0.70 -8.32 18.88
N ASP A 51 -0.93 -8.55 20.18
CA ASP A 51 -2.28 -8.86 20.69
C ASP A 51 -3.24 -7.68 20.45
N GLN A 52 -2.76 -6.45 20.65
CA GLN A 52 -3.53 -5.24 20.41
C GLN A 52 -3.93 -5.11 18.94
N ILE A 53 -2.98 -5.22 17.99
CA ILE A 53 -3.31 -5.01 16.58
C ILE A 53 -4.20 -6.11 16.02
N TYR A 54 -3.98 -7.37 16.44
CA TYR A 54 -4.82 -8.51 16.04
C TYR A 54 -6.27 -8.33 16.50
N ASN A 55 -6.47 -7.89 17.75
CA ASN A 55 -7.81 -7.61 18.26
C ASN A 55 -8.45 -6.41 17.57
N LEU A 56 -7.68 -5.36 17.29
CA LEU A 56 -8.16 -4.17 16.60
C LEU A 56 -8.62 -4.49 15.17
N THR A 57 -7.79 -5.17 14.38
CA THR A 57 -8.13 -5.56 13.00
C THR A 57 -9.32 -6.51 12.96
N SER A 58 -9.44 -7.44 13.92
CA SER A 58 -10.64 -8.29 14.01
C SER A 58 -11.92 -7.47 14.23
N ARG A 59 -11.91 -6.50 15.17
CA ARG A 59 -13.08 -5.63 15.40
C ARG A 59 -13.43 -4.78 14.19
N LEU A 60 -12.41 -4.22 13.52
CA LEU A 60 -12.60 -3.39 12.32
C LEU A 60 -13.16 -4.21 11.15
N ARG A 61 -12.72 -5.46 10.99
CA ARG A 61 -13.27 -6.38 9.99
C ARG A 61 -14.76 -6.62 10.21
N ASP A 62 -15.18 -6.82 11.46
CA ASP A 62 -16.59 -7.01 11.80
C ASP A 62 -17.41 -5.75 11.50
N MET A 63 -16.83 -4.55 11.68
CA MET A 63 -17.48 -3.26 11.38
C MET A 63 -17.58 -2.96 9.87
N ALA A 64 -16.54 -3.23 9.08
CA ALA A 64 -16.53 -2.93 7.64
C ALA A 64 -17.44 -3.88 6.82
N GLY A 65 -17.82 -5.03 7.39
CA GLY A 65 -18.57 -6.07 6.70
C GLY A 65 -17.70 -6.83 5.68
N THR A 66 -18.33 -7.53 4.73
CA THR A 66 -17.61 -8.42 3.80
C THR A 66 -17.45 -7.78 2.41
N PRO A 67 -16.23 -7.66 1.86
CA PRO A 67 -14.96 -8.22 2.37
C PRO A 67 -14.17 -7.34 3.36
N GLY A 68 -14.56 -6.07 3.57
CA GLY A 68 -13.96 -5.15 4.54
C GLY A 68 -12.46 -4.91 4.32
N LEU A 69 -12.09 -3.82 3.65
CA LEU A 69 -10.67 -3.56 3.36
C LEU A 69 -9.94 -3.15 4.65
N LEU A 70 -8.91 -3.89 5.03
CA LEU A 70 -8.00 -3.55 6.12
C LEU A 70 -6.62 -3.34 5.51
N ALA A 71 -6.30 -2.07 5.31
CA ALA A 71 -5.13 -1.60 4.58
C ALA A 71 -4.02 -1.09 5.50
N ILE A 72 -2.80 -1.23 5.02
CA ILE A 72 -1.57 -0.68 5.60
C ILE A 72 -0.58 -0.34 4.48
N ASP A 73 0.39 0.53 4.74
CA ASP A 73 1.56 0.73 3.89
C ASP A 73 2.74 -0.07 4.45
N HIS A 74 2.96 -1.32 4.03
CA HIS A 74 4.03 -2.17 4.55
C HIS A 74 4.99 -2.64 3.44
N GLU A 75 5.76 -1.68 2.93
CA GLU A 75 6.66 -1.88 1.79
C GLU A 75 8.03 -2.46 2.17
N GLY A 76 8.37 -2.49 3.46
CA GLY A 76 9.75 -2.66 3.92
C GLY A 76 10.57 -1.36 3.88
N GLY A 77 11.84 -1.44 4.29
CA GLY A 77 12.73 -0.28 4.43
C GLY A 77 12.14 0.80 5.34
N ARG A 78 12.15 2.06 4.88
CA ARG A 78 11.60 3.18 5.69
C ARG A 78 10.07 3.18 5.80
N VAL A 79 9.36 2.45 4.92
CA VAL A 79 7.89 2.30 4.96
C VAL A 79 7.54 0.91 5.51
N ASP A 80 8.19 0.57 6.62
CA ASP A 80 7.88 -0.60 7.42
C ASP A 80 7.11 -0.19 8.67
N ARG A 81 5.81 -0.49 8.69
CA ARG A 81 4.90 -0.17 9.79
C ARG A 81 4.88 -1.23 10.89
N LEU A 82 5.36 -2.45 10.60
CA LEU A 82 5.30 -3.60 11.51
C LEU A 82 6.66 -3.94 12.15
N LYS A 83 7.75 -3.22 11.80
CA LYS A 83 9.10 -3.34 12.39
C LYS A 83 9.23 -3.28 13.92
N GLN A 84 8.18 -2.87 14.63
CA GLN A 84 8.16 -2.91 16.11
C GLN A 84 7.61 -4.22 16.65
N LEU A 85 6.80 -4.93 15.86
CA LEU A 85 6.26 -6.25 16.16
C LEU A 85 7.16 -7.36 15.63
N PHE A 86 7.77 -7.13 14.46
CA PHE A 86 8.63 -8.07 13.75
C PHE A 86 10.01 -7.47 13.47
N ALA A 87 10.89 -8.27 12.87
CA ALA A 87 12.21 -7.81 12.46
C ALA A 87 12.08 -6.83 11.28
N PRO A 88 12.87 -5.74 11.23
CA PRO A 88 12.85 -4.82 10.09
C PRO A 88 13.14 -5.52 8.78
N ILE A 89 12.37 -5.19 7.74
CA ILE A 89 12.56 -5.73 6.40
C ILE A 89 13.43 -4.75 5.58
N PRO A 90 14.45 -5.22 4.84
CA PRO A 90 15.21 -4.35 3.95
C PRO A 90 14.31 -3.66 2.91
N SER A 91 14.78 -2.57 2.34
CA SER A 91 14.03 -1.89 1.28
C SER A 91 13.83 -2.81 0.06
N MET A 92 12.74 -2.58 -0.68
CA MET A 92 12.52 -3.30 -1.94
C MET A 92 13.65 -3.07 -2.95
N ALA A 93 14.32 -1.91 -2.87
CA ALA A 93 15.51 -1.63 -3.66
C ALA A 93 16.67 -2.58 -3.33
N GLU A 94 17.01 -2.74 -2.05
CA GLU A 94 18.08 -3.64 -1.59
C GLU A 94 17.75 -5.11 -1.88
N LEU A 95 16.50 -5.52 -1.66
CA LEU A 95 16.07 -6.90 -1.94
C LEU A 95 16.11 -7.22 -3.44
N ALA A 96 15.75 -6.27 -4.30
CA ALA A 96 15.84 -6.44 -5.74
C ALA A 96 17.30 -6.53 -6.21
N GLU A 97 18.19 -5.70 -5.66
CA GLU A 97 19.64 -5.74 -5.93
C GLU A 97 20.29 -7.05 -5.48
N ALA A 98 19.85 -7.58 -4.33
CA ALA A 98 20.25 -8.90 -3.83
C ALA A 98 19.67 -10.07 -4.66
N GLY A 99 18.82 -9.78 -5.65
CA GLY A 99 18.29 -10.74 -6.60
C GLY A 99 16.87 -11.24 -6.31
N MET A 100 16.25 -11.83 -7.33
CA MET A 100 14.85 -12.26 -7.33
C MET A 100 14.49 -13.21 -6.16
N ALA A 101 15.41 -14.08 -5.75
CA ALA A 101 15.17 -14.99 -4.62
C ALA A 101 15.02 -14.23 -3.29
N SER A 102 15.84 -13.21 -3.08
CA SER A 102 15.82 -12.32 -1.91
C SER A 102 14.53 -11.49 -1.90
N LEU A 103 14.15 -10.91 -3.05
CA LEU A 103 12.88 -10.19 -3.20
C LEU A 103 11.66 -11.08 -2.87
N ARG A 104 11.60 -12.29 -3.42
CA ARG A 104 10.50 -13.24 -3.10
C ARG A 104 10.52 -13.68 -1.64
N LEU A 105 11.67 -13.76 -1.00
CA LEU A 105 11.73 -14.06 0.43
C LEU A 105 11.17 -12.91 1.26
N GLY A 106 11.59 -11.67 1.00
CA GLY A 106 11.07 -10.48 1.67
C GLY A 106 9.55 -10.32 1.47
N ALA A 107 9.07 -10.49 0.23
CA ALA A 107 7.64 -10.44 -0.06
C ALA A 107 6.83 -11.53 0.67
N ARG A 108 7.38 -12.75 0.80
CA ARG A 108 6.76 -13.83 1.58
C ARG A 108 6.68 -13.52 3.07
N ILE A 109 7.69 -12.84 3.62
CA ILE A 109 7.71 -12.40 5.02
C ILE A 109 6.65 -11.32 5.23
N ILE A 110 6.66 -10.26 4.41
CA ILE A 110 5.63 -9.19 4.39
C ILE A 110 4.23 -9.80 4.38
N ALA A 111 3.96 -10.70 3.43
CA ALA A 111 2.66 -11.33 3.31
C ALA A 111 2.26 -12.12 4.57
N ALA A 112 3.23 -12.78 5.23
CA ALA A 112 2.98 -13.52 6.46
C ALA A 112 2.68 -12.61 7.65
N GLU A 113 3.40 -11.50 7.77
CA GLU A 113 3.18 -10.49 8.82
C GLU A 113 1.80 -9.84 8.69
N LEU A 114 1.40 -9.51 7.46
CA LEU A 114 0.07 -8.95 7.15
C LEU A 114 -1.05 -9.93 7.49
N GLU A 115 -0.94 -11.19 7.06
CA GLU A 115 -1.91 -12.23 7.39
C GLU A 115 -2.03 -12.42 8.92
N ALA A 116 -0.89 -12.51 9.62
CA ALA A 116 -0.85 -12.72 11.06
C ALA A 116 -1.48 -11.56 11.85
N THR A 117 -1.38 -10.34 11.33
CA THR A 117 -1.93 -9.12 11.96
C THR A 117 -3.34 -8.77 11.46
N GLY A 118 -3.88 -9.53 10.51
CA GLY A 118 -5.25 -9.41 10.02
C GLY A 118 -5.46 -8.38 8.91
N PHE A 119 -4.39 -7.85 8.31
CA PHE A 119 -4.48 -6.99 7.12
C PHE A 119 -4.72 -7.84 5.87
N ASN A 120 -5.60 -7.36 4.99
CA ASN A 120 -5.93 -8.03 3.73
C ASN A 120 -5.66 -7.13 2.50
N VAL A 121 -5.20 -5.91 2.73
CA VAL A 121 -4.74 -4.99 1.68
C VAL A 121 -3.38 -4.45 2.09
N ASP A 122 -2.43 -4.50 1.18
CA ASP A 122 -1.18 -3.75 1.30
C ASP A 122 -1.13 -2.69 0.21
N PHE A 123 -0.84 -1.46 0.60
CA PHE A 123 -0.56 -0.39 -0.33
C PHE A 123 0.87 -0.51 -0.86
N ALA A 124 1.15 -1.63 -1.52
CA ALA A 124 2.40 -1.95 -2.18
C ALA A 124 2.09 -2.87 -3.39
N PRO A 125 2.97 -3.00 -4.38
CA PRO A 125 4.32 -2.43 -4.45
C PRO A 125 4.39 -1.00 -5.00
N VAL A 126 5.50 -0.33 -4.69
CA VAL A 126 5.94 0.87 -5.42
C VAL A 126 6.46 0.43 -6.79
N VAL A 127 5.76 0.83 -7.84
CA VAL A 127 6.10 0.52 -9.24
C VAL A 127 6.63 1.73 -10.01
N ASP A 128 6.96 2.80 -9.28
CA ASP A 128 7.65 3.96 -9.81
C ASP A 128 9.07 3.59 -10.28
N LEU A 129 9.52 4.24 -11.36
CA LEU A 129 10.88 4.04 -11.86
C LEU A 129 11.91 4.66 -10.91
N ARG A 130 13.00 3.95 -10.64
CA ARG A 130 14.16 4.45 -9.91
C ARG A 130 14.92 5.46 -10.77
N LEU A 131 14.64 6.73 -10.58
CA LEU A 131 15.28 7.82 -11.31
C LEU A 131 16.24 8.63 -10.41
N PRO A 132 17.32 9.20 -10.96
CA PRO A 132 18.23 10.05 -10.21
C PRO A 132 17.50 11.21 -9.51
N HIS A 133 17.98 11.59 -8.33
CA HIS A 133 17.47 12.71 -7.52
C HIS A 133 16.02 12.57 -7.03
N SER A 134 15.39 11.43 -7.26
CA SER A 134 14.03 11.16 -6.79
C SER A 134 13.96 10.99 -5.28
N ILE A 135 12.95 11.58 -4.65
CA ILE A 135 12.70 11.45 -3.20
C ILE A 135 12.20 10.06 -2.77
N ILE A 136 11.91 9.18 -3.74
CA ILE A 136 11.47 7.80 -3.51
C ILE A 136 12.45 6.75 -4.07
N THR A 137 13.66 7.17 -4.46
CA THR A 137 14.67 6.27 -5.07
C THR A 137 14.88 4.97 -4.28
N ASP A 138 14.91 5.08 -2.96
CA ASP A 138 15.13 3.97 -2.01
C ASP A 138 13.96 2.97 -1.95
N ARG A 139 12.78 3.36 -2.45
CA ARG A 139 11.57 2.54 -2.50
C ARG A 139 11.37 1.87 -3.86
N CYS A 140 12.03 2.36 -4.91
CA CYS A 140 11.85 1.89 -6.28
C CYS A 140 12.66 0.61 -6.56
N LEU A 141 12.00 -0.39 -7.14
CA LEU A 141 12.58 -1.71 -7.45
C LEU A 141 13.73 -1.65 -8.47
N ALA A 142 13.58 -0.85 -9.53
CA ALA A 142 14.55 -0.75 -10.62
C ALA A 142 14.33 0.53 -11.44
N SER A 143 15.26 0.84 -12.35
CA SER A 143 15.17 2.01 -13.25
C SER A 143 14.52 1.71 -14.61
N SER A 144 14.46 0.44 -15.02
CA SER A 144 13.86 0.02 -16.30
C SER A 144 12.38 -0.35 -16.12
N PRO A 145 11.45 0.13 -16.97
CA PRO A 145 10.03 -0.17 -16.82
C PRO A 145 9.67 -1.65 -16.84
N LEU A 146 10.32 -2.43 -17.72
CA LEU A 146 10.07 -3.87 -17.82
C LEU A 146 10.64 -4.63 -16.62
N GLU A 147 11.76 -4.15 -16.07
CA GLU A 147 12.38 -4.76 -14.90
C GLU A 147 11.56 -4.48 -13.64
N VAL A 148 11.04 -3.26 -13.48
CA VAL A 148 10.09 -2.93 -12.40
C VAL A 148 8.87 -3.84 -12.48
N ALA A 149 8.26 -4.02 -13.67
CA ALA A 149 7.13 -4.91 -13.84
C ALA A 149 7.46 -6.36 -13.44
N ARG A 150 8.63 -6.87 -13.85
CA ARG A 150 9.08 -8.23 -13.55
C ARG A 150 9.27 -8.45 -12.05
N LEU A 151 9.92 -7.51 -11.36
CA LEU A 151 10.18 -7.58 -9.93
C LEU A 151 8.89 -7.41 -9.11
N ALA A 152 8.07 -6.42 -9.47
CA ALA A 152 6.80 -6.16 -8.80
C ALA A 152 5.82 -7.33 -8.96
N SER A 153 5.78 -7.98 -10.12
CA SER A 153 4.97 -9.19 -10.35
C SER A 153 5.33 -10.29 -9.36
N ALA A 154 6.63 -10.53 -9.13
CA ALA A 154 7.06 -11.50 -8.14
C ALA A 154 6.64 -11.14 -6.71
N PHE A 155 6.67 -9.86 -6.34
CA PHE A 155 6.17 -9.38 -5.06
C PHE A 155 4.65 -9.61 -4.93
N ILE A 156 3.88 -9.20 -5.94
CA ILE A 156 2.41 -9.34 -5.98
C ILE A 156 1.98 -10.81 -5.87
N GLU A 157 2.68 -11.71 -6.56
CA GLU A 157 2.43 -13.15 -6.50
C GLU A 157 2.57 -13.71 -5.07
N GLU A 158 3.59 -13.28 -4.31
CA GLU A 158 3.79 -13.78 -2.94
C GLU A 158 2.72 -13.26 -1.97
N LEU A 159 2.30 -12.00 -2.11
CA LEU A 159 1.20 -11.44 -1.32
C LEU A 159 -0.13 -12.10 -1.66
N SER A 160 -0.39 -12.32 -2.95
CA SER A 160 -1.61 -12.95 -3.45
C SER A 160 -1.78 -14.38 -2.95
N LYS A 161 -0.69 -15.14 -2.75
CA LYS A 161 -0.73 -16.50 -2.16
C LYS A 161 -1.29 -16.53 -0.74
N ARG A 162 -1.28 -15.40 -0.02
CA ARG A 162 -1.86 -15.26 1.32
C ARG A 162 -3.15 -14.41 1.32
N GLY A 163 -3.73 -14.19 0.14
CA GLY A 163 -4.99 -13.45 0.00
C GLY A 163 -4.87 -11.94 0.26
N VAL A 164 -3.65 -11.38 0.24
CA VAL A 164 -3.43 -9.94 0.40
C VAL A 164 -3.59 -9.25 -0.96
N VAL A 165 -4.50 -8.28 -1.03
CA VAL A 165 -4.70 -7.44 -2.21
C VAL A 165 -3.62 -6.37 -2.28
N THR A 166 -2.98 -6.23 -3.44
CA THR A 166 -1.92 -5.24 -3.67
C THR A 166 -2.41 -4.00 -4.39
N CYS A 167 -1.77 -2.86 -4.11
CA CYS A 167 -2.01 -1.58 -4.74
C CYS A 167 -0.75 -1.04 -5.41
N ALA A 168 -0.73 -1.00 -6.74
CA ALA A 168 0.37 -0.38 -7.47
C ALA A 168 0.36 1.13 -7.28
N LYS A 169 1.51 1.70 -6.92
CA LYS A 169 1.65 3.14 -6.69
C LYS A 169 2.99 3.71 -7.17
N HIS A 170 3.06 4.99 -7.54
CA HIS A 170 2.00 6.01 -7.49
C HIS A 170 1.68 6.52 -8.90
N PHE A 171 0.52 6.14 -9.44
CA PHE A 171 0.14 6.44 -10.83
C PHE A 171 0.00 7.95 -11.08
N PRO A 172 0.48 8.48 -12.23
CA PRO A 172 1.06 7.75 -13.37
C PRO A 172 2.58 7.50 -13.28
N GLY A 173 3.21 7.88 -12.16
CA GLY A 173 4.64 7.73 -11.92
C GLY A 173 5.18 8.88 -11.09
N LEU A 174 5.50 8.62 -9.83
CA LEU A 174 6.14 9.56 -8.91
C LEU A 174 7.68 9.45 -8.94
N GLY A 175 8.22 8.51 -9.71
CA GLY A 175 9.66 8.27 -9.82
C GLY A 175 10.46 9.51 -10.23
N GLY A 176 9.88 10.38 -11.06
CA GLY A 176 10.50 11.64 -11.49
C GLY A 176 10.32 12.82 -10.54
N ALA A 177 9.68 12.63 -9.39
CA ALA A 177 9.40 13.70 -8.46
C ALA A 177 10.64 14.10 -7.66
N VAL A 178 10.97 15.39 -7.72
CA VAL A 178 11.99 16.04 -6.89
C VAL A 178 11.29 16.99 -5.92
N SER A 179 11.77 17.12 -4.67
CA SER A 179 11.22 18.11 -3.74
C SER A 179 12.23 18.64 -2.72
N ASP A 180 12.15 19.94 -2.41
CA ASP A 180 12.39 20.45 -1.04
C ASP A 180 11.04 20.38 -0.28
N PRO A 181 10.93 19.52 0.74
CA PRO A 181 9.66 19.19 1.38
C PRO A 181 9.04 20.30 2.25
N HIS A 182 9.67 21.47 2.37
CA HIS A 182 9.14 22.56 3.21
C HIS A 182 8.14 23.50 2.49
N PHE A 183 8.02 23.48 1.15
CA PHE A 183 7.41 24.61 0.43
C PHE A 183 6.42 24.31 -0.71
N SER A 184 6.31 23.11 -1.27
CA SER A 184 5.37 22.86 -2.38
C SER A 184 5.01 21.39 -2.62
N LEU A 185 3.91 21.19 -3.35
CA LEU A 185 3.57 19.89 -3.96
C LEU A 185 4.76 19.38 -4.83
N PRO A 186 5.01 18.06 -4.90
CA PRO A 186 6.09 17.51 -5.73
C PRO A 186 5.87 17.80 -7.21
N ARG A 187 6.93 18.20 -7.90
CA ARG A 187 6.91 18.44 -9.35
C ARG A 187 7.54 17.27 -10.08
N ILE A 188 6.87 16.77 -11.11
CA ILE A 188 7.40 15.72 -11.98
C ILE A 188 7.94 16.35 -13.26
N GLU A 189 9.26 16.41 -13.42
CA GLU A 189 9.90 16.96 -14.61
C GLU A 189 10.03 15.92 -15.72
N ARG A 190 8.90 15.31 -16.09
CA ARG A 190 8.83 14.29 -17.17
C ARG A 190 7.86 14.74 -18.24
N THR A 191 8.25 14.50 -19.49
CA THR A 191 7.38 14.77 -20.64
C THR A 191 6.18 13.81 -20.65
N LYS A 192 5.07 14.23 -21.28
CA LYS A 192 3.92 13.34 -21.50
C LYS A 192 4.32 12.02 -22.16
N ARG A 193 5.27 12.05 -23.09
CA ARG A 193 5.79 10.85 -23.77
C ARG A 193 6.52 9.93 -22.80
N GLN A 194 7.38 10.47 -21.94
CA GLN A 194 8.05 9.68 -20.91
C GLN A 194 7.04 9.04 -19.96
N ILE A 195 6.06 9.79 -19.46
CA ILE A 195 5.02 9.26 -18.59
C ILE A 195 4.24 8.12 -19.27
N GLN A 196 3.81 8.32 -20.52
CA GLN A 196 3.00 7.34 -21.23
C GLN A 196 3.76 6.07 -21.63
N TYR A 197 5.03 6.20 -22.05
CA TYR A 197 5.79 5.11 -22.64
C TYR A 197 6.90 4.55 -21.73
N GLU A 198 7.09 5.12 -20.53
CA GLU A 198 8.03 4.63 -19.53
C GLU A 198 7.32 4.43 -18.19
N ASP A 199 6.88 5.50 -17.52
CA ASP A 199 6.38 5.43 -16.13
C ASP A 199 5.08 4.65 -15.97
N ALA A 200 4.18 4.74 -16.96
CA ALA A 200 2.92 4.01 -16.95
C ALA A 200 3.07 2.52 -17.30
N ILE A 201 4.21 2.11 -17.89
CA ILE A 201 4.39 0.74 -18.39
C ILE A 201 4.28 -0.32 -17.28
N PRO A 202 4.90 -0.16 -16.09
CA PRO A 202 4.70 -1.11 -15.00
C PRO A 202 3.22 -1.29 -14.63
N PHE A 203 2.44 -0.22 -14.55
CA PHE A 203 1.00 -0.29 -14.27
C PHE A 203 0.24 -1.08 -15.33
N VAL A 204 0.52 -0.83 -16.62
CA VAL A 204 -0.10 -1.55 -17.74
C VAL A 204 0.26 -3.04 -17.69
N ARG A 205 1.52 -3.37 -17.41
CA ARG A 205 2.00 -4.76 -17.36
C ARG A 205 1.45 -5.55 -16.19
N LEU A 206 1.12 -4.88 -15.09
CA LEU A 206 0.64 -5.49 -13.86
C LEU A 206 -0.88 -5.43 -13.71
N PHE A 207 -1.60 -4.85 -14.68
CA PHE A 207 -3.03 -4.53 -14.58
C PHE A 207 -3.89 -5.73 -14.17
N ASP A 208 -3.61 -6.92 -14.72
CA ASP A 208 -4.36 -8.15 -14.41
C ASP A 208 -3.94 -8.83 -13.10
N GLN A 209 -2.88 -8.37 -12.44
CA GLN A 209 -2.35 -8.93 -11.20
C GLN A 209 -2.68 -8.09 -9.97
N ILE A 210 -2.88 -6.78 -10.15
CA ILE A 210 -3.14 -5.84 -9.04
C ILE A 210 -4.63 -5.69 -8.78
N GLY A 211 -5.01 -5.50 -7.51
CA GLY A 211 -6.40 -5.19 -7.16
C GLY A 211 -6.69 -3.69 -7.14
N MET A 212 -5.65 -2.85 -7.03
CA MET A 212 -5.80 -1.40 -6.86
C MET A 212 -4.66 -0.62 -7.55
N ILE A 213 -4.95 0.63 -7.89
CA ILE A 213 -3.96 1.63 -8.33
C ILE A 213 -4.15 2.88 -7.45
N MET A 214 -3.07 3.38 -6.85
CA MET A 214 -3.08 4.64 -6.10
C MET A 214 -2.53 5.76 -6.97
N ILE A 215 -3.24 6.89 -7.01
CA ILE A 215 -2.88 8.07 -7.79
C ILE A 215 -2.01 9.00 -6.95
N CYS A 216 -0.94 9.55 -7.54
CA CYS A 216 -0.07 10.50 -6.85
C CYS A 216 -0.68 11.92 -6.79
N HIS A 217 -0.28 12.70 -5.79
CA HIS A 217 -0.50 14.14 -5.74
C HIS A 217 0.77 14.88 -6.16
N ALA A 218 0.91 15.13 -7.45
CA ALA A 218 2.03 15.84 -8.04
C ALA A 218 1.56 16.71 -9.21
N HIS A 219 2.37 17.68 -9.60
CA HIS A 219 2.09 18.59 -10.72
C HIS A 219 3.21 18.61 -11.77
#